data_AF-A0A7Y8L4W2-F1
#
_entry.id   AF-A0A7Y8L4W2-F1
#
_cell.length_a   1.000
_cell.length_b   1.000
_cell.length_c   1.000
_cell.angle_alpha   90.00
_cell.angle_beta   90.00
_cell.angle_gamma   90.00
#
_symmetry.space_group_name_H-M   'P 1'
#
loop_
_entity.id
_entity.type
_entity.pdbx_description
1 polymer ?
#
loop_
_entity_poly.entity_id
_entity_poly.type
_entity_poly.pdbx_seq_one_letter_code
_entity_poly.pdbx_strand_id
1 'polypeptide(L)'
;MLEIDIPGFGLVKLEHLVSDFTGTLSYDGKLLPGVKRKLNQIARFLKVHILTADTFGKASKELEGVNCEIHILTGENHDVQKEEYIKRLGAENVVAFGNGNNDRRMLKSARIGIAVSLGEGCAVDALM
;
A
#
# COMPACT_ATOMS: atom_id res chain seq x y z
N MET A 1 13.68 2.35 9.14
CA MET A 1 13.47 3.76 8.79
C MET A 1 14.24 4.07 7.51
N LEU A 2 13.63 4.80 6.59
CA LEU A 2 14.23 5.35 5.38
C LEU A 2 14.17 6.88 5.47
N GLU A 3 15.31 7.54 5.30
CA GLU A 3 15.39 9.00 5.24
C GLU A 3 15.91 9.40 3.87
N ILE A 4 15.17 10.26 3.17
CA ILE A 4 15.52 10.72 1.82
C ILE A 4 15.11 12.18 1.66
N ASP A 5 15.98 12.98 1.06
CA ASP A 5 15.64 14.33 0.64
C ASP A 5 15.19 14.29 -0.82
N ILE A 6 13.95 14.70 -1.06
CA ILE A 6 13.33 14.64 -2.38
C ILE A 6 13.30 16.06 -2.95
N PRO A 7 13.99 16.34 -4.08
CA PRO A 7 13.98 17.66 -4.70
C PRO A 7 12.56 18.17 -4.96
N GLY A 8 12.25 19.38 -4.47
CA GLY A 8 10.92 20.00 -4.60
C GLY A 8 9.86 19.50 -3.62
N PHE A 9 10.18 18.51 -2.78
CA PHE A 9 9.27 17.95 -1.77
C PHE A 9 9.81 18.11 -0.34
N GLY A 10 11.14 18.05 -0.20
CA GLY A 10 11.88 18.17 1.05
C GLY A 10 12.18 16.82 1.70
N LEU A 11 12.71 16.90 2.92
CA LEU A 11 13.07 15.73 3.71
C LEU A 11 11.84 14.90 4.07
N VAL A 12 11.95 13.59 3.87
CA VAL A 12 10.96 12.60 4.31
C VAL A 12 11.62 11.54 5.17
N LYS A 13 10.94 11.17 6.24
CA LYS A 13 11.32 10.08 7.14
C LYS A 13 10.20 9.07 7.12
N LEU A 14 10.49 7.88 6.62
CA LEU A 14 9.51 6.84 6.40
C LEU A 14 9.84 5.64 7.30
N GLU A 15 8.83 5.10 7.94
CA GLU A 15 8.92 3.89 8.76
C GLU A 15 8.06 2.76 8.21
N HIS A 16 7.02 3.11 7.46
CA HIS A 16 5.98 2.21 7.02
C HIS A 16 5.78 2.30 5.50
N LEU A 17 5.67 1.13 4.86
CA LEU A 17 5.07 0.99 3.55
C LEU A 17 3.69 0.36 3.74
N VAL A 18 2.65 1.02 3.25
CA VAL A 18 1.28 0.51 3.29
C VAL A 18 0.79 0.36 1.86
N SER A 19 0.22 -0.79 1.50
CA SER A 19 -0.20 -1.05 0.12
C SER A 19 -1.56 -1.70 0.07
N ASP A 20 -2.37 -1.31 -0.91
CA ASP A 20 -3.40 -2.19 -1.44
C ASP A 20 -2.78 -3.41 -2.15
N PHE A 21 -3.56 -4.46 -2.38
CA PHE A 21 -3.10 -5.68 -3.04
C PHE A 21 -3.53 -5.79 -4.52
N THR A 22 -4.82 -5.80 -4.82
CA THR A 22 -5.36 -6.11 -6.16
C THR A 22 -5.42 -4.86 -7.02
N GLY A 23 -4.77 -4.88 -8.19
CA GLY A 23 -4.60 -3.70 -9.03
C GLY A 23 -3.40 -2.83 -8.63
N THR A 24 -2.76 -3.11 -7.48
CA THR A 24 -1.59 -2.39 -6.97
C THR A 24 -0.32 -3.24 -6.96
N LEU A 25 -0.33 -4.40 -6.28
CA LEU A 25 0.81 -5.34 -6.22
C LEU A 25 0.60 -6.58 -7.09
N SER A 26 -0.65 -6.85 -7.41
CA SER A 26 -1.12 -8.03 -8.13
C SER A 26 -1.99 -7.62 -9.32
N TYR A 27 -2.09 -8.54 -10.28
CA TYR A 27 -3.04 -8.48 -11.39
C TYR A 27 -3.97 -9.69 -11.28
N ASP A 28 -5.29 -9.47 -11.22
CA ASP A 28 -6.30 -10.52 -10.97
C ASP A 28 -6.01 -11.34 -9.69
N GLY A 29 -5.50 -10.64 -8.68
CA GLY A 29 -5.13 -11.21 -7.38
C GLY A 29 -3.90 -12.13 -7.42
N LYS A 30 -3.14 -12.17 -8.53
CA LYS A 30 -1.84 -12.86 -8.62
C LYS A 30 -0.70 -11.86 -8.52
N LEU A 31 0.23 -12.10 -7.60
CA LEU A 31 1.32 -11.17 -7.36
C LEU A 31 2.21 -11.02 -8.61
N LEU A 32 2.57 -9.79 -8.96
CA LEU A 32 3.39 -9.56 -10.15
C LEU A 32 4.81 -10.17 -9.99
N PRO A 33 5.42 -10.64 -11.09
CA PRO A 33 6.77 -11.19 -11.06
C PRO A 33 7.78 -10.24 -10.39
N GLY A 34 8.51 -10.75 -9.40
CA GLY A 34 9.56 -10.01 -8.70
C GLY A 34 9.08 -9.08 -7.58
N VAL A 35 7.77 -8.83 -7.44
CA VAL A 35 7.23 -7.99 -6.34
C VAL A 35 7.53 -8.60 -4.98
N LYS A 36 7.33 -9.91 -4.79
CA LYS A 36 7.68 -10.63 -3.55
C LYS A 36 9.12 -10.37 -3.11
N ARG A 37 10.09 -10.48 -4.04
CA ARG A 37 11.51 -10.23 -3.76
C ARG A 37 11.74 -8.78 -3.35
N LYS A 38 11.12 -7.81 -4.04
CA LYS A 38 11.26 -6.38 -3.77
C LYS A 38 10.63 -6.00 -2.42
N LEU A 39 9.44 -6.51 -2.10
CA LEU A 39 8.81 -6.31 -0.79
C LEU A 39 9.70 -6.82 0.34
N ASN A 40 10.29 -8.01 0.20
CA ASN A 40 11.24 -8.55 1.18
C ASN A 40 12.53 -7.74 1.31
N GLN A 41 12.99 -7.08 0.25
CA GLN A 41 14.12 -6.16 0.32
C GLN A 41 13.73 -4.88 1.07
N ILE A 42 12.55 -4.33 0.78
CA ILE A 42 12.01 -3.15 1.46
C ILE A 42 11.76 -3.44 2.95
N ALA A 43 11.26 -4.62 3.28
CA ALA A 43 10.99 -5.07 4.64
C ALA A 43 12.21 -5.07 5.56
N ARG A 44 13.43 -4.95 5.02
CA ARG A 44 14.68 -4.81 5.80
C ARG A 44 14.82 -3.43 6.45
N PHE A 45 14.12 -2.43 5.92
CA PHE A 45 14.24 -1.04 6.38
C PHE A 45 12.91 -0.30 6.51
N LEU A 46 11.78 -0.84 6.03
CA LEU A 46 10.43 -0.35 6.33
C LEU A 46 9.57 -1.51 6.85
N LYS A 47 8.60 -1.22 7.72
CA LYS A 47 7.55 -2.19 8.07
C LYS A 47 6.52 -2.21 6.93
N VAL A 48 6.30 -3.38 6.34
CA VAL A 48 5.40 -3.55 5.19
C VAL A 48 4.04 -4.02 5.68
N HIS A 49 2.99 -3.29 5.28
CA HIS A 49 1.60 -3.57 5.62
C HIS A 49 0.77 -3.69 4.35
N ILE A 50 0.01 -4.77 4.21
CA ILE A 50 -0.88 -5.00 3.07
C ILE A 50 -2.32 -4.94 3.55
N LEU A 51 -3.08 -3.97 3.04
CA LEU A 51 -4.50 -3.77 3.35
C LEU A 51 -5.33 -4.36 2.21
N THR A 52 -6.17 -5.34 2.49
CA THR A 52 -6.96 -6.02 1.45
C THR A 52 -8.26 -6.57 2.02
N ALA A 53 -9.29 -6.70 1.19
CA ALA A 53 -10.51 -7.42 1.57
C ALA A 53 -10.32 -8.95 1.56
N ASP A 54 -9.30 -9.43 0.83
CA ASP A 54 -8.97 -10.85 0.61
C ASP A 54 -10.16 -11.80 0.46
N THR A 55 -11.19 -11.41 -0.29
CA THR A 55 -12.49 -12.11 -0.34
C THR A 55 -12.38 -13.59 -0.73
N PHE A 56 -11.31 -13.99 -1.42
CA PHE A 56 -11.08 -15.36 -1.88
C PHE A 56 -9.82 -16.01 -1.28
N GLY A 57 -9.17 -15.39 -0.30
CA GLY A 57 -7.91 -15.89 0.28
C GLY A 57 -6.70 -15.86 -0.67
N LYS A 58 -6.85 -15.24 -1.85
CA LYS A 58 -5.80 -15.15 -2.89
C LYS A 58 -4.62 -14.32 -2.37
N ALA A 59 -4.88 -13.20 -1.70
CA ALA A 59 -3.83 -12.31 -1.24
C ALA A 59 -2.97 -12.99 -0.18
N SER A 60 -3.59 -13.61 0.82
CA SER A 60 -2.86 -14.35 1.87
C SER A 60 -1.95 -15.43 1.28
N LYS A 61 -2.45 -16.19 0.30
CA LYS A 61 -1.67 -17.24 -0.38
C LYS A 61 -0.49 -16.69 -1.18
N GLU A 62 -0.73 -15.65 -1.99
CA GLU A 62 0.31 -15.07 -2.85
C GLU A 62 1.39 -14.33 -2.04
N LEU A 63 1.04 -13.86 -0.84
CA LEU A 63 1.96 -13.19 0.09
C LEU A 63 2.69 -14.17 1.03
N GLU A 64 2.48 -15.48 0.92
CA GLU A 64 3.25 -16.46 1.69
C GLU A 64 4.76 -16.25 1.47
N GLY A 65 5.52 -16.14 2.58
CA GLY A 65 6.96 -15.87 2.54
C GLY A 65 7.34 -14.44 2.14
N VAL A 66 6.38 -13.50 2.14
CA VAL A 66 6.66 -12.05 2.20
C VAL A 66 6.69 -11.62 3.65
N ASN A 67 7.71 -10.86 4.04
CA ASN A 67 7.83 -10.25 5.36
C ASN A 67 6.94 -9.00 5.44
N CYS A 68 5.64 -9.21 5.62
CA CYS A 68 4.63 -8.17 5.75
C CYS A 68 3.56 -8.55 6.76
N GLU A 69 2.91 -7.53 7.32
CA GLU A 69 1.64 -7.68 8.04
C GLU A 69 0.48 -7.59 7.03
N ILE A 70 -0.45 -8.54 7.08
CA ILE A 70 -1.67 -8.51 6.27
C ILE A 70 -2.82 -8.08 7.18
N HIS A 71 -3.49 -6.99 6.80
CA HIS A 71 -4.68 -6.51 7.50
C HIS A 71 -5.90 -6.71 6.61
N ILE A 72 -6.82 -7.55 7.08
CA ILE A 72 -8.06 -7.85 6.37
C ILE A 72 -9.11 -6.79 6.67
N LEU A 73 -9.58 -6.13 5.62
CA LEU A 73 -10.65 -5.14 5.68
C LEU A 73 -12.01 -5.83 5.72
N THR A 74 -12.97 -5.23 6.41
CA THR A 74 -14.32 -5.80 6.58
C THR A 74 -15.41 -4.77 6.30
N GLY A 75 -16.57 -5.21 5.82
CA GLY A 75 -17.66 -4.30 5.47
C GLY A 75 -17.40 -3.49 4.19
N GLU A 76 -18.04 -2.32 4.05
CA GLU A 76 -18.06 -1.59 2.77
C GLU A 76 -17.14 -0.35 2.75
N ASN A 77 -16.83 0.24 3.91
CA ASN A 77 -16.10 1.51 4.02
C ASN A 77 -14.56 1.30 4.01
N HIS A 78 -14.05 0.64 2.97
CA HIS A 78 -12.62 0.32 2.87
C HIS A 78 -11.71 1.56 2.79
N ASP A 79 -12.18 2.64 2.17
CA ASP A 79 -11.45 3.91 2.09
C ASP A 79 -11.20 4.55 3.46
N VAL A 80 -12.23 4.55 4.31
CA VAL A 80 -12.14 5.05 5.69
C VAL A 80 -11.23 4.15 6.52
N GLN A 81 -11.40 2.84 6.45
CA GLN A 81 -10.57 1.89 7.20
C GLN A 81 -9.09 2.01 6.83
N LYS A 82 -8.77 2.15 5.53
CA LYS A 82 -7.38 2.33 5.08
C LYS A 82 -6.80 3.66 5.56
N GLU A 83 -7.58 4.74 5.54
CA GLU A 83 -7.18 6.04 6.08
C GLU A 83 -6.91 5.97 7.59
N GLU A 84 -7.81 5.37 8.37
CA GLU A 84 -7.65 5.19 9.81
C GLU A 84 -6.44 4.33 10.15
N TYR A 85 -6.19 3.27 9.36
CA TYR A 85 -5.03 2.41 9.53
C TYR A 85 -3.73 3.21 9.45
N ILE A 86 -3.55 4.03 8.41
CA ILE A 86 -2.31 4.82 8.28
C ILE A 86 -2.21 5.96 9.28
N LYS A 87 -3.34 6.53 9.73
CA LYS A 87 -3.35 7.54 10.81
C LYS A 87 -2.85 6.94 12.12
N ARG A 88 -3.23 5.70 12.44
CA ARG A 88 -2.73 4.99 13.64
C ARG A 88 -1.22 4.72 13.59
N LEU A 89 -0.64 4.62 12.39
CA LEU A 89 0.80 4.45 12.19
C LEU A 89 1.60 5.77 12.21
N GLY A 90 0.93 6.93 12.26
CA GLY A 90 1.56 8.22 12.01
C GLY A 90 1.74 8.44 10.51
N ALA A 91 0.73 9.03 9.87
CA ALA A 91 0.64 9.13 8.41
C ALA A 91 1.82 9.88 7.78
N GLU A 92 2.44 10.80 8.52
CA GLU A 92 3.66 11.52 8.17
C GLU A 92 4.90 10.63 7.99
N ASN A 93 4.85 9.38 8.48
CA ASN A 93 5.92 8.39 8.37
C ASN A 93 5.59 7.26 7.38
N VAL A 94 4.51 7.41 6.60
CA VAL A 94 3.97 6.37 5.70
C VAL A 94 4.22 6.73 4.24
N VAL A 95 4.73 5.76 3.47
CA VAL A 95 4.56 5.71 2.01
C VAL A 95 3.45 4.72 1.67
N ALA A 96 2.46 5.16 0.89
CA ALA A 96 1.27 4.39 0.56
C ALA A 96 1.18 4.09 -0.94
N PHE A 97 0.84 2.84 -1.29
CA PHE A 97 0.56 2.41 -2.67
C PHE A 97 -0.91 2.03 -2.81
N GLY A 98 -1.52 2.42 -3.92
CA GLY A 98 -2.92 2.11 -4.21
C GLY A 98 -3.28 2.46 -5.64
N ASN A 99 -4.46 2.06 -6.08
CA ASN A 99 -4.95 2.33 -7.43
C ASN A 99 -6.44 2.61 -7.49
N GLY A 100 -7.22 2.07 -6.54
CA GLY A 100 -8.67 2.07 -6.58
C GLY A 100 -9.27 3.32 -5.94
N ASN A 101 -10.56 3.52 -6.20
CA ASN A 101 -11.33 4.57 -5.50
C ASN A 101 -11.27 4.36 -3.98
N ASN A 102 -11.24 3.12 -3.52
CA ASN A 102 -11.08 2.76 -2.11
C ASN A 102 -9.70 3.12 -1.51
N ASP A 103 -8.72 3.55 -2.30
CA ASP A 103 -7.40 3.97 -1.80
C ASP A 103 -7.26 5.48 -1.62
N ARG A 104 -8.16 6.27 -2.22
CA ARG A 104 -8.04 7.74 -2.34
C ARG A 104 -7.66 8.45 -1.03
N ARG A 105 -8.31 8.07 0.08
CA ARG A 105 -8.09 8.71 1.38
C ARG A 105 -6.75 8.32 2.00
N MET A 106 -6.35 7.06 1.85
CA MET A 106 -5.05 6.56 2.30
C MET A 106 -3.92 7.25 1.52
N LEU A 107 -4.04 7.30 0.19
CA LEU A 107 -3.06 7.94 -0.67
C LEU A 107 -2.90 9.43 -0.35
N LYS A 108 -4.01 10.12 -0.13
CA LYS A 108 -4.02 11.55 0.21
C LYS A 108 -3.45 11.86 1.60
N SER A 109 -3.64 10.95 2.56
CA SER A 109 -3.22 11.20 3.95
C SER A 109 -1.77 10.80 4.22
N ALA A 110 -1.21 9.87 3.46
CA ALA A 110 0.18 9.43 3.62
C ALA A 110 1.18 10.56 3.30
N ARG A 111 2.37 10.51 3.90
CA ARG A 111 3.45 11.45 3.56
C ARG A 111 3.81 11.36 2.09
N ILE A 112 3.83 10.15 1.53
CA ILE A 112 3.97 9.93 0.09
C ILE A 112 2.89 8.96 -0.35
N GLY A 113 1.92 9.43 -1.13
CA GLY A 113 0.97 8.59 -1.85
C GLY A 113 1.49 8.29 -3.26
N ILE A 114 1.51 7.02 -3.66
CA ILE A 114 1.85 6.58 -5.02
C ILE A 114 0.66 5.84 -5.60
N ALA A 115 0.01 6.47 -6.56
CA ALA A 115 -0.98 5.81 -7.40
C ALA A 115 -0.27 4.86 -8.39
N VAL A 116 -0.64 3.59 -8.38
CA VAL A 116 -0.06 2.57 -9.25
C VAL A 116 -1.07 2.23 -10.34
N SER A 117 -0.74 2.55 -11.59
CA SER A 117 -1.55 2.13 -12.74
C SER A 117 -0.91 0.89 -13.36
N LEU A 118 -1.40 -0.29 -12.95
CA LEU A 118 -1.08 -1.57 -13.58
C LEU A 118 -2.00 -1.80 -14.81
N GLY A 119 -2.35 -3.05 -15.10
CA GLY A 119 -3.26 -3.43 -16.19
C GLY A 119 -4.76 -3.32 -15.86
N GLU A 120 -5.13 -2.94 -14.63
CA GLU A 120 -6.54 -2.85 -14.17
C GLU A 120 -7.07 -1.41 -14.15
N GLY A 121 -6.26 -0.45 -14.60
CA GLY A 121 -6.56 0.97 -14.51
C GLY A 121 -6.24 1.59 -13.15
N CYS A 122 -6.52 2.88 -13.03
CA CYS A 122 -6.34 3.67 -11.82
C CYS A 122 -7.50 4.66 -11.72
N ALA A 123 -8.15 4.72 -10.56
CA ALA A 123 -9.24 5.66 -10.33
C ALA A 123 -8.71 7.10 -10.41
N VAL A 124 -9.48 8.01 -11.02
CA VAL A 124 -9.12 9.43 -11.06
C VAL A 124 -9.01 9.99 -9.64
N ASP A 125 -9.92 9.59 -8.75
CA ASP A 125 -9.88 9.98 -7.33
C ASP A 125 -8.64 9.46 -6.58
N ALA A 126 -7.94 8.43 -7.08
CA ALA A 126 -6.66 7.99 -6.51
C ALA A 126 -5.49 8.90 -6.94
N LEU A 127 -5.68 9.73 -7.97
CA LEU A 127 -4.70 10.70 -8.49
C LEU A 127 -4.89 12.13 -7.96
N MET A 128 -6.00 12.41 -7.27
CA MET A 128 -6.45 13.77 -6.88
C MET A 128 -6.39 14.07 -5.38
#